data_AF-A0A2V9VZK8-F1
#
_entry.id   AF-A0A2V9VZK8-F1
#
_cell.length_a   1.000
_cell.length_b   1.000
_cell.length_c   1.000
_cell.angle_alpha   90.00
_cell.angle_beta   90.00
_cell.angle_gamma   90.00
#
_symmetry.space_group_name_H-M   'P 1'
#
loop_
_entity.id
_entity.type
_entity.pdbx_description
1 polymer ?
#
loop_
_entity_poly.entity_id
_entity_poly.type
_entity_poly.pdbx_seq_one_letter_code
_entity_poly.pdbx_strand_id
1 'polypeptide(L)'
;MRLRIGLGCATLLLAPAILAGPGPQTLRDSASSAHVLVGAAVRPSLFSEAAYSATLGREFSMIEPEDAMKWWTVRRDQDKFDFREGDEVVHFAQAHEMAVRGHCLVWDHDNPGWIVQGHFTAVQLSHLLREHITRMMKHYAGQVFAWDVVNEALDENGRVKDSVWYNQPGIGLSTKGTAYVEQAFRWAHQADPTALLFYNENGGEGLNHKSDAVYAMVKDFKARGVPIDGVGLQL
;
A
#
# COMPACT_ATOMS: atom_id res chain seq x y z
N MET A 1 6.48 81.83 -3.38
CA MET A 1 7.15 81.62 -4.68
C MET A 1 6.33 80.62 -5.47
N ARG A 2 5.78 81.00 -6.62
CA ARG A 2 5.08 80.09 -7.54
C ARG A 2 6.12 79.18 -8.18
N LEU A 3 5.90 77.87 -8.21
CA LEU A 3 6.43 77.03 -9.28
C LEU A 3 5.46 75.90 -9.63
N ARG A 4 5.37 75.67 -10.94
CA ARG A 4 4.41 74.89 -11.70
C ARG A 4 5.13 73.66 -12.27
N ILE A 5 4.35 72.60 -12.48
CA ILE A 5 4.43 71.57 -13.55
C ILE A 5 5.45 70.43 -13.38
N GLY A 6 4.89 69.23 -13.56
CA GLY A 6 5.59 68.01 -13.96
C GLY A 6 4.60 66.84 -14.13
N LEU A 7 3.68 66.95 -15.11
CA LEU A 7 2.82 65.83 -15.49
C LEU A 7 3.66 64.85 -16.33
N GLY A 8 4.28 63.87 -15.67
CA GLY A 8 4.94 62.76 -16.33
C GLY A 8 3.91 61.72 -16.74
N CYS A 9 3.54 61.71 -18.02
CA CYS A 9 2.73 60.64 -18.60
C CYS A 9 3.62 59.40 -18.77
N ALA A 10 3.63 58.53 -17.76
CA ALA A 10 4.23 57.22 -17.87
C ALA A 10 3.22 56.30 -18.58
N THR A 11 3.46 56.04 -19.87
CA THR A 11 2.79 54.96 -20.59
C THR A 11 3.23 53.62 -19.99
N LEU A 12 2.44 53.08 -19.08
CA LEU A 12 2.52 51.66 -18.73
C LEU A 12 2.12 50.86 -19.97
N LEU A 13 3.11 50.28 -20.65
CA LEU A 13 2.88 49.14 -21.54
C LEU A 13 2.49 47.94 -20.66
N LEU A 14 1.18 47.75 -20.44
CA LEU A 14 0.69 46.44 -20.01
C LEU A 14 0.95 45.47 -21.16
N ALA A 15 2.03 44.70 -21.06
CA ALA A 15 2.13 43.46 -21.82
C ALA A 15 0.90 42.62 -21.45
N PRO A 16 0.16 42.06 -22.42
CA PRO A 16 -0.91 41.13 -22.10
C PRO A 16 -0.28 39.97 -21.33
N ALA A 17 -0.66 39.81 -20.07
CA ALA A 17 -0.44 38.57 -19.37
C ALA A 17 -1.14 37.51 -20.21
N ILE A 18 -0.36 36.72 -20.94
CA ILE A 18 -0.85 35.46 -21.48
C ILE A 18 -1.17 34.65 -20.23
N LEU A 19 -2.45 34.66 -19.84
CA LEU A 19 -2.97 33.63 -18.96
C LEU A 19 -2.71 32.33 -19.71
N ALA A 20 -1.64 31.63 -19.33
CA ALA A 20 -1.48 30.25 -19.69
C ALA A 20 -2.79 29.58 -19.26
N GLY A 21 -3.58 29.12 -20.23
CA GLY A 21 -4.71 28.25 -19.92
C GLY A 21 -4.19 27.10 -19.05
N PRO A 22 -5.02 26.52 -18.16
CA PRO A 22 -4.57 25.36 -17.40
C PRO A 22 -3.92 24.38 -18.38
N GLY A 23 -2.67 24.00 -18.09
CA GLY A 23 -1.96 23.01 -18.90
C GLY A 23 -2.79 21.73 -19.04
N PRO A 24 -2.41 20.79 -19.92
CA PRO A 24 -3.12 19.52 -20.01
C PRO A 24 -3.22 18.90 -18.62
N GLN A 25 -4.45 18.71 -18.14
CA GLN A 25 -4.74 18.25 -16.79
C GLN A 25 -4.23 16.82 -16.64
N THR A 26 -3.31 16.59 -15.71
CA THR A 26 -2.79 15.24 -15.45
C THR A 26 -3.83 14.38 -14.74
N LEU A 27 -3.60 13.06 -14.70
CA LEU A 27 -4.47 12.18 -13.91
C LEU A 27 -4.43 12.57 -12.42
N ARG A 28 -3.24 12.87 -11.85
CA ARG A 28 -3.10 13.28 -10.44
C ARG A 28 -3.74 14.63 -10.12
N ASP A 29 -3.76 15.58 -11.06
CA ASP A 29 -4.48 16.85 -10.87
C ASP A 29 -6.00 16.64 -10.82
N SER A 30 -6.51 15.77 -11.70
CA SER A 30 -7.93 15.39 -11.75
C SER A 30 -8.34 14.65 -10.47
N ALA A 31 -7.53 13.69 -10.04
CA ALA A 31 -7.76 12.91 -8.83
C ALA A 31 -7.70 13.78 -7.56
N SER A 32 -6.72 14.68 -7.47
CA SER A 32 -6.60 15.63 -6.36
C SER A 32 -7.81 16.55 -6.25
N SER A 33 -8.38 16.99 -7.38
CA SER A 33 -9.60 17.81 -7.40
C SER A 33 -10.83 17.05 -6.88
N ALA A 34 -10.79 15.72 -6.91
CA ALA A 34 -11.82 14.83 -6.37
C ALA A 34 -11.45 14.26 -4.98
N HIS A 35 -10.36 14.72 -4.36
CA HIS A 35 -9.85 14.25 -3.07
C HIS A 35 -9.57 12.73 -3.02
N VAL A 36 -9.14 12.16 -4.14
CA VAL A 36 -8.71 10.75 -4.24
C VAL A 36 -7.28 10.66 -4.75
N LEU A 37 -6.58 9.60 -4.35
CA LEU A 37 -5.29 9.25 -4.94
C LEU A 37 -5.52 8.46 -6.23
N VAL A 38 -4.69 8.71 -7.24
CA VAL A 38 -4.58 7.86 -8.42
C VAL A 38 -3.20 7.27 -8.44
N GLY A 39 -3.12 5.94 -8.51
CA GLY A 39 -1.86 5.23 -8.44
C GLY A 39 -1.70 4.15 -9.50
N ALA A 40 -0.50 3.58 -9.53
CA ALA A 40 -0.12 2.50 -10.41
C ALA A 40 0.71 1.46 -9.65
N ALA A 41 0.56 0.19 -10.02
CA ALA A 41 1.51 -0.85 -9.64
C ALA A 41 2.82 -0.67 -10.41
N VAL A 42 3.96 -0.85 -9.73
CA VAL A 42 5.28 -0.55 -10.29
C VAL A 42 6.29 -1.66 -10.07
N ARG A 43 7.25 -1.78 -11.00
CA ARG A 43 8.45 -2.61 -10.87
C ARG A 43 9.69 -1.73 -10.93
N PRO A 44 10.62 -1.82 -9.97
CA PRO A 44 11.84 -1.01 -9.96
C PRO A 44 12.67 -1.12 -11.24
N SER A 45 12.70 -2.30 -11.86
CA SER A 45 13.42 -2.55 -13.12
C SER A 45 12.97 -1.66 -14.29
N LEU A 46 11.78 -1.07 -14.24
CA LEU A 46 11.25 -0.16 -15.26
C LEU A 46 11.61 1.31 -15.00
N PHE A 47 12.13 1.66 -13.82
CA PHE A 47 12.44 3.07 -13.49
C PHE A 47 13.56 3.65 -14.35
N SER A 48 14.46 2.82 -14.90
CA SER A 48 15.47 3.26 -15.86
C SER A 48 14.90 3.59 -17.24
N GLU A 49 13.66 3.19 -17.55
CA GLU A 49 13.01 3.53 -18.80
C GLU A 49 12.49 4.98 -18.72
N ALA A 50 13.11 5.88 -19.49
CA ALA A 50 12.80 7.31 -19.43
C ALA A 50 11.32 7.64 -19.71
N ALA A 51 10.70 6.94 -20.66
CA ALA A 51 9.29 7.15 -20.98
C ALA A 51 8.35 6.67 -19.87
N TYR A 52 8.68 5.54 -19.23
CA TYR A 52 7.92 4.98 -18.11
C TYR A 52 8.01 5.91 -16.90
N SER A 53 9.22 6.22 -16.44
CA SER A 53 9.45 7.09 -15.28
C SER A 53 8.87 8.50 -15.47
N ALA A 54 9.02 9.10 -16.66
CA ALA A 54 8.44 10.41 -16.94
C ALA A 54 6.91 10.39 -16.94
N THR A 55 6.29 9.32 -17.43
CA THR A 55 4.83 9.18 -17.40
C THR A 55 4.33 8.91 -15.98
N LEU A 56 4.98 7.99 -15.26
CA LEU A 56 4.64 7.65 -13.89
C LEU A 56 4.71 8.90 -12.99
N GLY A 57 5.85 9.61 -13.02
CA GLY A 57 6.10 10.84 -12.26
C GLY A 57 5.09 11.96 -12.52
N ARG A 58 4.67 12.10 -13.79
CA ARG A 58 3.75 13.15 -14.22
C ARG A 58 2.30 12.84 -13.86
N GLU A 59 1.86 11.60 -14.05
CA GLU A 59 0.43 11.28 -14.03
C GLU A 59 -0.08 10.78 -12.68
N PHE A 60 0.76 10.17 -11.83
CA PHE A 60 0.27 9.47 -10.63
C PHE A 60 0.67 10.16 -9.32
N SER A 61 -0.14 10.00 -8.27
CA SER A 61 0.12 10.52 -6.92
C SER A 61 0.41 9.44 -5.89
N MET A 62 0.30 8.17 -6.27
CA MET A 62 0.57 7.03 -5.41
C MET A 62 1.18 5.88 -6.23
N ILE A 63 2.06 5.09 -5.63
CA ILE A 63 2.55 3.85 -6.24
C ILE A 63 2.43 2.68 -5.28
N GLU A 64 2.23 1.51 -5.85
CA GLU A 64 2.20 0.23 -5.13
C GLU A 64 3.27 -0.70 -5.73
N PRO A 65 4.15 -1.31 -4.93
CA PRO A 65 5.15 -2.23 -5.44
C PRO A 65 4.47 -3.51 -5.94
N GLU A 66 4.60 -3.82 -7.24
CA GLU A 66 3.99 -5.01 -7.84
C GLU A 66 4.47 -6.29 -7.14
N ASP A 67 5.78 -6.41 -6.90
CA ASP A 67 6.39 -7.55 -6.19
C ASP A 67 7.46 -7.16 -5.16
N ALA A 68 7.95 -5.92 -5.21
CA ALA A 68 9.16 -5.48 -4.50
C ALA A 68 9.04 -5.56 -2.95
N MET A 69 7.82 -5.56 -2.42
CA MET A 69 7.54 -5.68 -0.98
C MET A 69 6.81 -6.97 -0.59
N LYS A 70 6.59 -7.90 -1.53
CA LYS A 70 6.00 -9.19 -1.20
C LYS A 70 7.02 -10.10 -0.53
N TRP A 71 6.53 -11.09 0.22
CA TRP A 71 7.35 -11.92 1.10
C TRP A 71 8.52 -12.57 0.36
N TRP A 72 8.30 -13.21 -0.79
CA TRP A 72 9.37 -13.89 -1.51
C TRP A 72 10.45 -12.96 -2.03
N THR A 73 10.16 -11.67 -2.22
CA THR A 73 11.18 -10.71 -2.64
C THR A 73 12.04 -10.32 -1.44
N VAL A 74 11.38 -9.95 -0.34
CA VAL A 74 12.06 -9.41 0.83
C VAL A 74 12.73 -10.48 1.68
N ARG A 75 12.18 -11.70 1.77
CA ARG A 75 12.66 -12.75 2.68
C ARG A 75 12.85 -14.10 1.96
N ARG A 76 13.65 -14.06 0.88
CA ARG A 76 14.07 -15.25 0.09
C ARG A 76 14.72 -16.32 0.97
N ASP A 77 15.55 -15.88 1.91
CA ASP A 77 16.23 -16.71 2.90
C ASP A 77 15.61 -16.52 4.28
N GLN A 78 15.67 -17.55 5.13
CA GLN A 78 15.09 -17.50 6.47
C GLN A 78 15.68 -16.39 7.36
N ASP A 79 17.00 -16.18 7.26
CA ASP A 79 17.79 -15.35 8.18
C ASP A 79 18.11 -13.96 7.63
N LYS A 80 17.72 -13.64 6.39
CA LYS A 80 18.06 -12.38 5.73
C LYS A 80 16.83 -11.68 5.17
N PHE A 81 16.80 -10.37 5.37
CA PHE A 81 15.85 -9.47 4.72
C PHE A 81 16.60 -8.68 3.65
N ASP A 82 16.00 -8.56 2.47
CA ASP A 82 16.49 -7.78 1.35
C ASP A 82 15.45 -6.73 0.97
N PHE A 83 15.65 -5.49 1.44
CA PHE A 83 14.73 -4.38 1.20
C PHE A 83 15.07 -3.58 -0.05
N ARG A 84 16.13 -3.93 -0.79
CA ARG A 84 16.67 -3.08 -1.87
C ARG A 84 15.62 -2.68 -2.90
N GLU A 85 14.84 -3.63 -3.40
CA GLU A 85 13.81 -3.34 -4.41
C GLU A 85 12.69 -2.45 -3.86
N GLY A 86 12.24 -2.67 -2.62
CA GLY A 86 11.23 -1.83 -2.01
C GLY A 86 11.75 -0.43 -1.65
N ASP A 87 13.03 -0.32 -1.27
CA ASP A 87 13.70 0.97 -1.06
C ASP A 87 13.81 1.76 -2.37
N GLU A 88 14.05 1.11 -3.51
CA GLU A 88 14.00 1.76 -4.83
C GLU A 88 12.60 2.33 -5.15
N VAL A 89 11.53 1.61 -4.81
CA VAL A 89 10.15 2.11 -4.94
C VAL A 89 9.94 3.34 -4.06
N VAL A 90 10.34 3.27 -2.79
CA VAL A 90 10.18 4.39 -1.84
C VAL A 90 10.97 5.62 -2.30
N HIS A 91 12.21 5.45 -2.75
CA HIS A 91 13.01 6.55 -3.27
C HIS A 91 12.40 7.19 -4.51
N PHE A 92 11.86 6.38 -5.44
CA PHE A 92 11.15 6.91 -6.60
C PHE A 92 9.93 7.73 -6.16
N ALA A 93 9.12 7.19 -5.24
CA ALA A 93 7.94 7.90 -4.73
C ALA A 93 8.30 9.24 -4.10
N GLN A 94 9.34 9.27 -3.25
CA GLN A 94 9.81 10.49 -2.60
C GLN A 94 10.30 11.53 -3.61
N ALA A 95 11.05 11.12 -4.64
CA ALA A 95 11.55 12.00 -5.69
C ALA A 95 10.43 12.62 -6.55
N HIS A 96 9.25 11.97 -6.59
CA HIS A 96 8.10 12.38 -7.40
C HIS A 96 6.88 12.81 -6.57
N GLU A 97 7.07 13.05 -5.27
CA GLU A 97 6.02 13.49 -4.34
C GLU A 97 4.79 12.57 -4.37
N MET A 98 5.03 11.25 -4.34
CA MET A 98 4.01 10.22 -4.35
C MET A 98 3.91 9.55 -2.98
N ALA A 99 2.70 9.10 -2.65
CA ALA A 99 2.48 8.18 -1.54
C ALA A 99 2.86 6.75 -1.94
N VAL A 100 3.25 5.90 -0.98
CA VAL A 100 3.45 4.46 -1.21
C VAL A 100 2.43 3.66 -0.43
N ARG A 101 1.66 2.82 -1.11
CA ARG A 101 0.87 1.75 -0.48
C ARG A 101 1.68 0.47 -0.53
N GLY A 102 1.98 -0.12 0.61
CA GLY A 102 2.75 -1.36 0.71
C GLY A 102 1.87 -2.57 0.41
N HIS A 103 2.31 -3.43 -0.51
CA HIS A 103 1.62 -4.65 -0.91
C HIS A 103 2.60 -5.82 -0.98
N CYS A 104 2.42 -6.88 -0.20
CA CYS A 104 1.57 -7.06 0.97
C CYS A 104 2.33 -7.84 2.05
N LEU A 105 1.88 -7.77 3.31
CA LEU A 105 2.60 -8.39 4.44
C LEU A 105 2.31 -9.89 4.60
N VAL A 106 1.08 -10.31 4.31
CA VAL A 106 0.61 -11.69 4.48
C VAL A 106 -0.27 -12.07 3.30
N TRP A 107 0.09 -13.16 2.62
CA TRP A 107 -0.69 -13.75 1.54
C TRP A 107 -0.54 -15.27 1.56
N ASP A 108 -1.51 -15.99 0.98
CA ASP A 108 -1.45 -17.45 0.87
C ASP A 108 -0.52 -17.91 -0.26
N HIS A 109 -0.33 -17.08 -1.28
CA HIS A 109 0.52 -17.38 -2.43
C HIS A 109 1.95 -16.85 -2.28
N ASP A 110 2.85 -17.30 -3.18
CA ASP A 110 4.24 -16.86 -3.32
C ASP A 110 5.04 -16.77 -2.02
N ASN A 111 4.85 -17.75 -1.13
CA ASN A 111 5.67 -17.89 0.06
C ASN A 111 6.97 -18.65 -0.29
N PRO A 112 8.15 -18.26 0.22
CA PRO A 112 9.40 -18.97 0.01
C PRO A 112 9.34 -20.46 0.33
N GLY A 113 10.06 -21.26 -0.45
CA GLY A 113 10.09 -22.73 -0.28
C GLY A 113 10.50 -23.16 1.14
N TRP A 114 11.40 -22.42 1.80
CA TRP A 114 11.82 -22.75 3.16
C TRP A 114 10.68 -22.64 4.19
N ILE A 115 9.64 -21.82 3.93
CA ILE A 115 8.42 -21.74 4.75
C ILE A 115 7.48 -22.89 4.39
N VAL A 116 7.15 -23.01 3.10
CA VAL A 116 6.11 -23.94 2.61
C VAL A 116 6.52 -25.41 2.79
N GLN A 117 7.81 -25.71 2.64
CA GLN A 117 8.37 -27.06 2.79
C GLN A 117 9.02 -27.25 4.18
N GLY A 118 9.04 -26.21 5.00
CA GLY A 118 9.60 -26.23 6.34
C GLY A 118 8.72 -27.01 7.31
N HIS A 119 9.33 -27.76 8.21
CA HIS A 119 8.61 -28.52 9.26
C HIS A 119 8.52 -27.67 10.53
N PHE A 120 7.69 -26.63 10.49
CA PHE A 120 7.52 -25.70 11.62
C PHE A 120 6.33 -26.08 12.48
N THR A 121 6.48 -25.86 13.79
CA THR A 121 5.36 -25.82 14.73
C THR A 121 4.57 -24.53 14.59
N ALA A 122 3.32 -24.50 15.09
CA ALA A 122 2.49 -23.30 15.08
C ALA A 122 3.15 -22.09 15.79
N VAL A 123 3.89 -22.35 16.88
CA VAL A 123 4.62 -21.31 17.61
C VAL A 123 5.77 -20.74 16.76
N GLN A 124 6.49 -21.59 16.02
CA GLN A 124 7.55 -21.14 15.12
C GLN A 124 7.00 -20.32 13.96
N LEU A 125 5.90 -20.76 13.32
CA LEU A 125 5.26 -19.97 12.25
C LEU A 125 4.71 -18.64 12.77
N SER A 126 4.08 -18.63 13.95
CA SER A 126 3.62 -17.40 14.60
C SER A 126 4.78 -16.43 14.84
N HIS A 127 5.92 -16.93 15.32
CA HIS A 127 7.12 -16.11 15.49
C HIS A 127 7.65 -15.56 14.16
N LEU A 128 7.76 -16.40 13.12
CA LEU A 128 8.25 -16.00 11.80
C LEU A 128 7.36 -14.95 11.14
N LEU A 129 6.04 -15.14 11.19
CA LEU A 129 5.05 -14.19 10.67
C LEU A 129 5.11 -12.85 11.40
N ARG A 130 5.13 -12.88 12.73
CA ARG A 130 5.29 -11.67 13.54
C ARG A 130 6.60 -10.95 13.25
N GLU A 131 7.71 -11.68 13.13
CA GLU A 131 9.00 -11.08 12.80
C GLU A 131 8.95 -10.38 11.44
N HIS A 132 8.40 -11.05 10.41
CA HIS A 132 8.29 -10.46 9.07
C HIS A 132 7.47 -9.18 9.09
N ILE A 133 6.25 -9.22 9.63
CA ILE A 133 5.38 -8.04 9.76
C ILE A 133 6.11 -6.92 10.52
N THR A 134 6.73 -7.24 11.66
CA THR A 134 7.41 -6.24 12.48
C THR A 134 8.58 -5.59 11.74
N ARG A 135 9.39 -6.37 11.01
CA ARG A 135 10.54 -5.82 10.26
C ARG A 135 10.09 -5.00 9.06
N MET A 136 9.12 -5.46 8.29
CA MET A 136 8.55 -4.72 7.16
C MET A 136 8.00 -3.36 7.62
N MET A 137 7.09 -3.37 8.60
CA MET A 137 6.46 -2.15 9.11
C MET A 137 7.49 -1.18 9.68
N LYS A 138 8.47 -1.67 10.47
CA LYS A 138 9.49 -0.79 11.08
C LYS A 138 10.48 -0.23 10.06
N HIS A 139 10.86 -1.00 9.05
CA HIS A 139 11.79 -0.55 8.01
C HIS A 139 11.17 0.60 7.18
N TYR A 140 9.89 0.48 6.86
CA TYR A 140 9.16 1.46 6.06
C TYR A 140 8.34 2.49 6.86
N ALA A 141 8.51 2.53 8.18
CA ALA A 141 7.74 3.43 9.05
C ALA A 141 7.94 4.89 8.62
N GLY A 142 6.83 5.62 8.45
CA GLY A 142 6.81 7.00 7.96
C GLY A 142 7.12 7.18 6.46
N GLN A 143 7.39 6.11 5.72
CA GLN A 143 7.67 6.12 4.28
C GLN A 143 6.54 5.47 3.47
N VAL A 144 5.89 4.46 4.03
CA VAL A 144 4.69 3.81 3.49
C VAL A 144 3.48 4.24 4.31
N PHE A 145 2.49 4.87 3.67
CA PHE A 145 1.35 5.47 4.39
C PHE A 145 0.24 4.46 4.71
N ALA A 146 0.15 3.39 3.91
CA ALA A 146 -0.87 2.35 4.05
C ALA A 146 -0.30 0.98 3.68
N TRP A 147 -0.79 -0.06 4.34
CA TRP A 147 -0.38 -1.46 4.09
C TRP A 147 -1.57 -2.35 3.82
N ASP A 148 -1.44 -3.19 2.80
CA ASP A 148 -2.21 -4.42 2.70
C ASP A 148 -1.63 -5.43 3.68
N VAL A 149 -2.21 -5.49 4.87
CA VAL A 149 -1.72 -6.34 5.95
C VAL A 149 -1.99 -7.80 5.63
N VAL A 150 -3.19 -8.11 5.15
CA VAL A 150 -3.54 -9.45 4.68
C VAL A 150 -4.22 -9.32 3.33
N ASN A 151 -3.72 -10.08 2.36
CA ASN A 151 -4.25 -10.19 1.01
C ASN A 151 -5.00 -11.52 0.87
N GLU A 152 -6.20 -11.48 0.29
CA GLU A 152 -6.97 -12.64 -0.22
C GLU A 152 -7.10 -13.83 0.74
N ALA A 153 -7.52 -13.56 1.98
CA ALA A 153 -7.70 -14.60 2.99
C ALA A 153 -8.93 -15.48 2.75
N LEU A 154 -9.87 -15.07 1.89
CA LEU A 154 -11.17 -15.71 1.74
C LEU A 154 -11.32 -16.41 0.37
N ASP A 155 -12.01 -17.55 0.36
CA ASP A 155 -12.44 -18.24 -0.85
C ASP A 155 -13.72 -17.61 -1.42
N GLU A 156 -14.17 -18.10 -2.58
CA GLU A 156 -15.37 -17.60 -3.26
C GLU A 156 -16.67 -17.75 -2.46
N ASN A 157 -16.67 -18.58 -1.42
CA ASN A 157 -17.79 -18.78 -0.51
C ASN A 157 -17.65 -17.98 0.79
N GLY A 158 -16.64 -17.11 0.90
CA GLY A 158 -16.36 -16.32 2.10
C GLY A 158 -15.76 -17.12 3.26
N ARG A 159 -15.19 -18.31 3.01
CA ARG A 159 -14.47 -19.10 4.01
C ARG A 159 -12.99 -18.78 3.98
N VAL A 160 -12.31 -18.89 5.11
CA VAL A 160 -10.85 -18.71 5.16
C VAL A 160 -10.16 -19.79 4.33
N LYS A 161 -9.26 -19.38 3.42
CA LYS A 161 -8.47 -20.26 2.56
C LYS A 161 -7.42 -21.04 3.35
N ASP A 162 -7.17 -22.27 2.91
CA ASP A 162 -6.03 -23.06 3.35
C ASP A 162 -4.73 -22.33 2.95
N SER A 163 -3.81 -22.18 3.89
CA SER A 163 -2.53 -21.52 3.68
C SER A 163 -1.55 -21.88 4.79
N VAL A 164 -0.24 -21.73 4.53
CA VAL A 164 0.79 -21.95 5.56
C VAL A 164 0.60 -21.08 6.81
N TRP A 165 -0.10 -19.96 6.69
CA TRP A 165 -0.39 -19.05 7.79
C TRP A 165 -1.65 -19.44 8.57
N TYR A 166 -2.65 -20.01 7.89
CA TYR A 166 -3.92 -20.39 8.49
C TYR A 166 -3.89 -21.81 9.07
N ASN A 167 -3.44 -22.81 8.31
CA ASN A 167 -3.50 -24.22 8.67
C ASN A 167 -2.22 -25.02 8.29
N GLN A 168 -2.14 -26.28 8.74
CA GLN A 168 -1.02 -27.21 8.53
C GLN A 168 0.41 -26.66 8.83
N PRO A 169 0.70 -26.27 10.09
CA PRO A 169 -0.19 -26.15 11.25
C PRO A 169 -0.81 -24.75 11.40
N GLY A 170 -0.45 -23.80 10.53
CA GLY A 170 -0.79 -22.39 10.66
C GLY A 170 -0.12 -21.74 11.87
N ILE A 171 -0.48 -20.50 12.18
CA ILE A 171 0.03 -19.80 13.38
C ILE A 171 -0.69 -20.18 14.68
N GLY A 172 -1.42 -21.31 14.70
CA GLY A 172 -2.13 -21.81 15.88
C GLY A 172 -3.54 -21.23 16.09
N LEU A 173 -4.15 -20.68 15.02
CA LEU A 173 -5.46 -20.02 15.06
C LEU A 173 -6.48 -20.60 14.07
N SER A 174 -6.18 -21.74 13.43
CA SER A 174 -7.02 -22.37 12.39
C SER A 174 -8.46 -22.68 12.84
N THR A 175 -8.69 -22.93 14.13
CA THR A 175 -10.03 -23.23 14.67
C THR A 175 -10.85 -21.99 15.00
N LYS A 176 -10.30 -20.79 14.74
CA LYS A 176 -10.89 -19.50 15.13
C LYS A 176 -11.16 -18.59 13.93
N GLY A 177 -11.45 -19.17 12.75
CA GLY A 177 -11.79 -18.41 11.55
C GLY A 177 -10.76 -17.33 11.22
N THR A 178 -11.20 -16.06 11.15
CA THR A 178 -10.36 -14.91 10.79
C THR A 178 -9.42 -14.43 11.90
N ALA A 179 -9.28 -15.16 13.02
CA ALA A 179 -8.40 -14.75 14.14
C ALA A 179 -6.93 -14.58 13.73
N TYR A 180 -6.44 -15.33 12.74
CA TYR A 180 -5.07 -15.14 12.24
C TYR A 180 -4.91 -13.82 11.48
N VAL A 181 -5.96 -13.38 10.76
CA VAL A 181 -6.04 -12.07 10.11
C VAL A 181 -5.98 -10.99 11.18
N GLU A 182 -6.86 -11.06 12.20
CA GLU A 182 -6.82 -10.12 13.33
C GLU A 182 -5.43 -10.03 13.97
N GLN A 183 -4.78 -11.18 14.17
CA GLN A 183 -3.46 -11.23 14.80
C GLN A 183 -2.40 -10.50 13.96
N ALA A 184 -2.45 -10.62 12.63
CA ALA A 184 -1.58 -9.88 11.72
C ALA A 184 -1.79 -8.36 11.82
N PHE A 185 -3.05 -7.90 11.81
CA PHE A 185 -3.38 -6.48 12.00
C PHE A 185 -2.89 -5.93 13.34
N ARG A 186 -3.06 -6.68 14.43
CA ARG A 186 -2.55 -6.27 15.75
C ARG A 186 -1.03 -6.15 15.76
N TRP A 187 -0.30 -7.06 15.12
CA TRP A 187 1.15 -6.97 15.00
C TRP A 187 1.59 -5.79 14.11
N ALA A 188 0.88 -5.54 13.01
CA ALA A 188 1.19 -4.42 12.12
C ALA A 188 1.03 -3.07 12.85
N HIS A 189 -0.10 -2.87 13.52
CA HIS A 189 -0.37 -1.66 14.31
C HIS A 189 0.61 -1.47 15.47
N GLN A 190 1.04 -2.56 16.13
CA GLN A 190 2.06 -2.48 17.19
C GLN A 190 3.43 -2.06 16.65
N ALA A 191 3.75 -2.41 15.41
CA ALA A 191 5.03 -2.11 14.79
C ALA A 191 5.08 -0.67 14.23
N ASP A 192 3.99 -0.20 13.63
CA ASP A 192 3.79 1.19 13.22
C ASP A 192 2.31 1.57 13.38
N PRO A 193 1.95 2.34 14.42
CA PRO A 193 0.57 2.74 14.66
C PRO A 193 0.11 3.91 13.77
N THR A 194 0.99 4.48 12.95
CA THR A 194 0.70 5.64 12.10
C THR A 194 0.31 5.26 10.68
N ALA A 195 0.70 4.08 10.21
CA ALA A 195 0.29 3.55 8.91
C ALA A 195 -1.18 3.09 8.94
N LEU A 196 -1.90 3.35 7.85
CA LEU A 196 -3.26 2.85 7.65
C LEU A 196 -3.23 1.36 7.30
N LEU A 197 -4.08 0.56 7.94
CA LEU A 197 -4.07 -0.89 7.78
C LEU A 197 -5.29 -1.38 6.99
N PHE A 198 -5.03 -2.03 5.86
CA PHE A 198 -6.04 -2.51 4.92
C PHE A 198 -6.07 -4.03 4.85
N TYR A 199 -7.29 -4.56 4.69
CA TYR A 199 -7.53 -5.91 4.19
C TYR A 199 -7.77 -5.82 2.69
N ASN A 200 -7.03 -6.55 1.86
CA ASN A 200 -7.16 -6.48 0.41
C ASN A 200 -7.73 -7.78 -0.16
N GLU A 201 -8.69 -7.68 -1.07
CA GLU A 201 -9.41 -8.85 -1.60
C GLU A 201 -9.77 -8.69 -3.08
N ASN A 202 -9.65 -9.80 -3.80
CA ASN A 202 -10.13 -9.95 -5.16
C ASN A 202 -11.49 -10.66 -5.16
N GLY A 203 -12.44 -10.21 -5.98
CA GLY A 203 -13.79 -10.77 -6.07
C GLY A 203 -14.74 -10.28 -4.98
N GLY A 204 -14.35 -9.24 -4.23
CA GLY A 204 -15.16 -8.58 -3.19
C GLY A 204 -15.97 -7.38 -3.67
N GLU A 205 -15.91 -7.05 -4.97
CA GLU A 205 -16.46 -5.83 -5.58
C GLU A 205 -17.99 -5.91 -5.75
N GLY A 206 -18.49 -7.10 -6.05
CA GLY A 206 -19.91 -7.37 -6.28
C GLY A 206 -20.63 -7.82 -5.01
N LEU A 207 -21.96 -7.92 -5.09
CA LEU A 207 -22.77 -8.53 -4.03
C LEU A 207 -22.68 -10.05 -4.13
N ASN A 208 -21.94 -10.70 -3.23
CA ASN A 208 -21.72 -12.14 -3.22
C ASN A 208 -21.31 -12.62 -1.80
N HIS A 209 -21.10 -13.93 -1.66
CA HIS A 209 -20.69 -14.51 -0.37
C HIS A 209 -19.35 -13.98 0.15
N LYS A 210 -18.44 -13.62 -0.75
CA LYS A 210 -17.12 -13.09 -0.41
C LYS A 210 -17.23 -11.69 0.16
N SER A 211 -17.96 -10.77 -0.49
CA SER A 211 -18.19 -9.42 0.02
C SER A 211 -19.01 -9.40 1.31
N ASP A 212 -19.98 -10.31 1.46
CA ASP A 212 -20.70 -10.52 2.73
C ASP A 212 -19.74 -10.93 3.86
N ALA A 213 -18.81 -11.86 3.60
CA ALA A 213 -17.83 -12.31 4.58
C ALA A 213 -16.80 -11.22 4.93
N VAL A 214 -16.32 -10.45 3.94
CA VAL A 214 -15.46 -9.28 4.18
C VAL A 214 -16.19 -8.27 5.06
N TYR A 215 -17.44 -7.93 4.72
CA TYR A 215 -18.25 -7.00 5.51
C TYR A 215 -18.43 -7.49 6.95
N ALA A 216 -18.79 -8.77 7.13
CA ALA A 216 -18.97 -9.36 8.46
C ALA A 216 -17.67 -9.34 9.28
N MET A 217 -16.54 -9.69 8.67
CA MET A 217 -15.22 -9.66 9.30
C MET A 217 -14.86 -8.24 9.76
N VAL A 218 -14.93 -7.26 8.86
CA VAL A 218 -14.58 -5.87 9.20
C VAL A 218 -15.52 -5.32 10.28
N LYS A 219 -16.83 -5.59 10.18
CA LYS A 219 -17.80 -5.18 11.21
C LYS A 219 -17.46 -5.76 12.59
N ASP A 220 -17.14 -7.04 12.69
CA ASP A 220 -16.70 -7.68 13.93
C ASP A 220 -15.39 -7.06 14.46
N PHE A 221 -14.41 -6.86 13.59
CA PHE A 221 -13.11 -6.29 13.93
C PHE A 221 -13.25 -4.88 14.50
N LYS A 222 -14.04 -4.01 13.85
CA LYS A 222 -14.33 -2.67 14.36
C LYS A 222 -15.05 -2.72 15.71
N ALA A 223 -16.01 -3.63 15.88
CA ALA A 223 -16.73 -3.79 17.15
C ALA A 223 -15.84 -4.22 18.32
N ARG A 224 -14.77 -4.99 18.05
CA ARG A 224 -13.81 -5.47 19.06
C ARG A 224 -12.53 -4.64 19.16
N GLY A 225 -12.44 -3.51 18.46
CA GLY A 225 -11.26 -2.64 18.48
C GLY A 225 -10.01 -3.30 17.87
N VAL A 226 -10.18 -4.13 16.85
CA VAL A 226 -9.07 -4.58 16.00
C VAL A 226 -8.67 -3.39 15.11
N PRO A 227 -7.36 -3.07 14.99
CA PRO A 227 -6.91 -1.95 14.18
C PRO A 227 -7.06 -2.32 12.69
N ILE A 228 -8.12 -1.82 12.06
CA ILE A 228 -8.37 -1.92 10.62
C ILE A 228 -9.01 -0.61 10.15
N ASP A 229 -8.41 -0.04 9.11
CA ASP A 229 -8.72 1.30 8.61
C ASP A 229 -9.47 1.26 7.28
N GLY A 230 -9.32 0.20 6.49
CA GLY A 230 -10.07 0.05 5.25
C GLY A 230 -10.03 -1.33 4.63
N VAL A 231 -10.72 -1.43 3.49
CA VAL A 231 -10.75 -2.60 2.61
C VAL A 231 -10.29 -2.16 1.22
N GLY A 232 -9.33 -2.89 0.65
CA GLY A 232 -8.93 -2.78 -0.74
C GLY A 232 -9.71 -3.78 -1.61
N LEU A 233 -10.22 -3.30 -2.75
CA LEU A 233 -10.88 -4.10 -3.77
C LEU A 233 -10.02 -4.05 -5.03
N GLN A 234 -9.58 -5.21 -5.55
CA GLN A 234 -8.50 -5.27 -6.54
C GLN A 234 -8.90 -4.81 -7.96
N LEU A 235 -10.16 -5.00 -8.37
CA LEU A 235 -10.71 -4.64 -9.71
C LEU A 235 -9.99 -5.24 -10.93
#